data_AF-A0A5C6V5Z5-F1
#
_entry.id   AF-A0A5C6V5Z5-F1
#
_cell.length_a   1.000
_cell.length_b   1.000
_cell.length_c   1.000
_cell.angle_alpha   90.00
_cell.angle_beta   90.00
_cell.angle_gamma   90.00
#
_symmetry.space_group_name_H-M   'P 1'
#
loop_
_entity.id
_entity.type
_entity.pdbx_description
1 polymer ?
#
loop_
_entity_poly.entity_id
_entity_poly.type
_entity_poly.pdbx_seq_one_letter_code
_entity_poly.pdbx_strand_id
1 'polypeptide(L)'
;MKRPAIVLITAYTLLFQSMSVFMVVYPALQGGYFGSAPVIANSHMPLSVQWLVLCWSTLPNLVIAAGLLKGNGRARTGWIAFMAVATVFHLFDSGFVVMRFGVYVTLLNLGLFVLLYAGRADQFFRAPADEKPRIDKAQFQAIALHALAAFGMYATLSLLFSRMLPGDPSDVQSHAAYLMTMLGALIAIAYAIQPQRAPMLRETALLLLTLAGFLVILCACSQMTVDELYPAGKFQAFDWKDTLVWLKIIAATGAGLLLLSQRQSAEVQ
;
A
#
# COMPACT_ATOMS: atom_id res chain seq x y z
N MET A 1 11.96 18.32 -12.23
CA MET A 1 12.11 16.96 -12.80
C MET A 1 10.98 16.05 -12.32
N LYS A 2 10.41 15.19 -13.18
CA LYS A 2 9.33 14.25 -12.82
C LYS A 2 9.91 13.05 -12.05
N ARG A 3 9.36 12.72 -10.86
CA ARG A 3 9.77 11.51 -10.11
C ARG A 3 9.45 10.24 -10.92
N PRO A 4 10.31 9.21 -10.91
CA PRO A 4 10.04 7.97 -11.63
C PRO A 4 8.84 7.24 -11.00
N ALA A 5 7.90 6.80 -11.84
CA ALA A 5 6.63 6.20 -11.41
C ALA A 5 6.84 5.00 -10.48
N ILE A 6 7.87 4.21 -10.77
CA ILE A 6 8.20 3.00 -10.05
C ILE A 6 8.72 3.25 -8.63
N VAL A 7 9.40 4.38 -8.37
CA VAL A 7 9.77 4.78 -6.99
C VAL A 7 8.54 5.17 -6.19
N LEU A 8 7.56 5.84 -6.82
CA LEU A 8 6.30 6.19 -6.19
C LEU A 8 5.48 4.93 -5.87
N ILE A 9 5.37 4.01 -6.83
CA ILE A 9 4.69 2.72 -6.63
C ILE A 9 5.33 1.96 -5.46
N THR A 10 6.66 1.79 -5.45
CA THR A 10 7.35 1.12 -4.33
C THR A 10 7.10 1.83 -3.00
N ALA A 11 7.20 3.15 -2.95
CA ALA A 11 6.93 3.90 -1.72
C ALA A 11 5.50 3.70 -1.23
N TYR A 12 4.51 3.74 -2.11
CA TYR A 12 3.10 3.51 -1.76
C TYR A 12 2.85 2.06 -1.33
N THR A 13 3.48 1.07 -1.97
CA THR A 13 3.41 -0.34 -1.54
C THR A 13 3.93 -0.52 -0.12
N LEU A 14 5.07 0.09 0.23
CA LEU A 14 5.63 0.03 1.58
C LEU A 14 4.74 0.73 2.62
N LEU A 15 4.11 1.85 2.22
CA LEU A 15 3.10 2.50 3.06
C LEU A 15 1.91 1.57 3.29
N PHE A 16 1.31 1.00 2.24
CA PHE A 16 0.17 0.09 2.38
C PHE A 16 0.50 -1.13 3.23
N GLN A 17 1.70 -1.71 3.08
CA GLN A 17 2.15 -2.81 3.94
C GLN A 17 2.21 -2.41 5.42
N SER A 18 2.72 -1.21 5.72
CA SER A 18 2.72 -0.66 7.09
C SER A 18 1.30 -0.46 7.61
N MET A 19 0.41 0.04 6.77
CA MET A 19 -1.01 0.27 7.09
C MET A 19 -1.75 -1.03 7.38
N SER A 20 -1.44 -2.12 6.66
CA SER A 20 -1.97 -3.46 6.94
C SER A 20 -1.61 -3.91 8.36
N VAL A 21 -0.36 -3.70 8.79
CA VAL A 21 0.06 -4.05 10.15
C VAL A 21 -0.70 -3.23 11.19
N PHE A 22 -0.86 -1.92 10.98
CA PHE A 22 -1.67 -1.09 11.89
C PHE A 22 -3.12 -1.56 12.00
N MET A 23 -3.72 -2.02 10.89
CA MET A 23 -5.09 -2.54 10.88
C MET A 23 -5.25 -3.88 11.62
N VAL A 24 -4.16 -4.61 11.83
CA VAL A 24 -4.15 -5.82 12.67
C VAL A 24 -3.86 -5.47 14.13
N VAL A 25 -2.85 -4.64 14.36
CA VAL A 25 -2.36 -4.31 15.71
C VAL A 25 -3.34 -3.45 16.50
N TYR A 26 -3.95 -2.44 15.88
CA TYR A 26 -4.84 -1.52 16.61
C TYR A 26 -6.08 -2.22 17.19
N PRO A 27 -6.86 -3.02 16.41
CA PRO A 27 -7.97 -3.78 16.97
C PRO A 27 -7.52 -4.82 18.00
N ALA A 28 -6.37 -5.47 17.79
CA ALA A 28 -5.84 -6.45 18.74
C ALA A 28 -5.46 -5.81 20.08
N LEU A 29 -4.91 -4.59 20.07
CA LEU A 29 -4.64 -3.82 21.27
C LEU A 29 -5.94 -3.44 22.00
N GLN A 30 -6.93 -2.92 21.27
CA GLN A 30 -8.23 -2.54 21.85
C GLN A 30 -9.00 -3.74 22.42
N GLY A 31 -8.91 -4.90 21.76
CA GLY A 31 -9.55 -6.13 22.20
C GLY A 31 -8.78 -6.91 23.27
N GLY A 32 -7.57 -6.49 23.66
CA GLY A 32 -6.74 -7.22 24.64
C GLY A 32 -6.11 -8.53 24.12
N TYR A 33 -6.09 -8.73 22.79
CA TYR A 33 -5.55 -9.93 22.13
C TYR A 33 -4.09 -9.77 21.65
N PHE A 34 -3.55 -8.56 21.75
CA PHE A 34 -2.16 -8.28 21.39
C PHE A 34 -1.18 -9.05 22.28
N GLY A 35 -0.30 -9.86 21.68
CA GLY A 35 0.65 -10.71 22.41
C GLY A 35 0.05 -11.98 23.02
N SER A 36 -1.28 -12.10 23.06
CA SER A 36 -2.00 -13.21 23.70
C SER A 36 -2.73 -14.13 22.71
N ALA A 37 -2.94 -13.69 21.47
CA ALA A 37 -3.50 -14.51 20.39
C ALA A 37 -2.47 -14.76 19.26
N PRO A 38 -2.54 -15.91 18.56
CA PRO A 38 -1.72 -16.17 17.38
C PRO A 38 -2.14 -15.25 16.22
N VAL A 39 -1.15 -14.72 15.48
CA VAL A 39 -1.38 -13.90 14.28
C VAL A 39 -0.99 -14.66 13.02
N ILE A 40 -0.07 -15.61 13.15
CA ILE A 40 0.39 -16.44 12.06
C ILE A 40 -0.27 -17.80 12.21
N ALA A 41 -1.25 -18.06 11.35
CA ALA A 41 -1.91 -19.35 11.26
C ALA A 41 -0.89 -20.49 11.13
N ASN A 42 -1.06 -21.55 11.94
CA ASN A 42 -0.23 -22.76 11.92
C ASN A 42 1.28 -22.52 12.16
N SER A 43 1.67 -21.39 12.76
CA SER A 43 3.07 -21.15 13.13
C SER A 43 3.43 -21.79 14.46
N HIS A 44 4.61 -22.42 14.52
CA HIS A 44 5.22 -22.90 15.75
C HIS A 44 5.99 -21.81 16.52
N MET A 45 6.05 -20.58 15.99
CA MET A 45 6.72 -19.47 16.66
C MET A 45 5.98 -19.08 17.95
N PRO A 46 6.72 -18.72 19.02
CA PRO A 46 6.12 -18.10 20.20
C PRO A 46 5.28 -16.88 19.82
N LEU A 47 4.15 -16.66 20.51
CA LEU A 47 3.23 -15.55 20.21
C LEU A 47 3.95 -14.20 20.18
N SER A 48 4.83 -13.93 21.15
CA SER A 48 5.65 -12.71 21.20
C SER A 48 6.51 -12.52 19.94
N VAL A 49 7.07 -13.61 19.39
CA VAL A 49 7.86 -13.58 18.16
C VAL A 49 6.99 -13.32 16.94
N GLN A 50 5.79 -13.91 16.87
CA GLN A 50 4.83 -13.65 15.78
C GLN A 50 4.45 -12.17 15.70
N TRP A 51 4.10 -11.56 16.84
CA TRP A 51 3.78 -10.14 16.92
C TRP A 51 4.99 -9.25 16.63
N LEU A 52 6.18 -9.65 17.08
CA LEU A 52 7.43 -8.93 16.78
C LEU A 52 7.74 -8.95 15.29
N VAL A 53 7.61 -10.11 14.63
CA VAL A 53 7.84 -10.25 13.17
C VAL A 53 6.83 -9.40 12.39
N LEU A 54 5.56 -9.39 12.79
CA LEU A 54 4.54 -8.54 12.19
C LEU A 54 4.93 -7.05 12.28
N CYS A 55 5.27 -6.59 13.50
CA CYS A 55 5.58 -5.19 13.78
C CYS A 55 6.96 -4.73 13.26
N TRP A 56 7.91 -5.66 13.13
CA TRP A 56 9.29 -5.37 12.72
C TRP A 56 9.36 -4.69 11.36
N SER A 57 8.47 -5.07 10.44
CA SER A 57 8.47 -4.53 9.07
C SER A 57 7.95 -3.09 8.96
N THR A 58 7.16 -2.63 9.93
CA THR A 58 6.42 -1.36 9.83
C THR A 58 7.34 -0.13 9.84
N LEU A 59 8.22 0.00 10.83
CA LEU A 59 9.08 1.18 10.96
C LEU A 59 10.06 1.32 9.78
N PRO A 60 10.79 0.26 9.35
CA PRO A 60 11.63 0.32 8.17
C PRO A 60 10.84 0.71 6.91
N ASN A 61 9.66 0.13 6.69
CA ASN A 61 8.82 0.45 5.54
C ASN A 61 8.42 1.93 5.50
N LEU A 62 8.00 2.51 6.64
CA LEU A 62 7.68 3.93 6.74
C LEU A 62 8.89 4.83 6.46
N VAL A 63 10.05 4.51 7.05
CA VAL A 63 11.28 5.30 6.88
C VAL A 63 11.77 5.24 5.43
N ILE A 64 11.75 4.05 4.82
CA ILE A 64 12.15 3.85 3.43
C ILE A 64 11.17 4.56 2.50
N ALA A 65 9.85 4.40 2.70
CA ALA A 65 8.84 5.07 1.90
C ALA A 65 8.97 6.60 1.97
N ALA A 66 9.12 7.15 3.18
CA ALA A 66 9.35 8.58 3.36
C ALA A 66 10.66 9.03 2.69
N GLY A 67 11.72 8.22 2.76
CA GLY A 67 12.98 8.47 2.07
C GLY A 67 12.84 8.47 0.55
N LEU A 68 12.12 7.50 -0.02
CA LEU A 68 11.84 7.38 -1.45
C LEU A 68 10.99 8.54 -1.96
N LEU A 69 9.92 8.91 -1.24
CA LEU A 69 9.09 10.08 -1.54
C LEU A 69 9.87 11.39 -1.46
N LYS A 70 10.85 11.47 -0.54
CA LYS A 70 11.77 12.60 -0.43
C LYS A 70 12.88 12.61 -1.50
N GLY A 71 12.97 11.58 -2.33
CA GLY A 71 14.03 11.45 -3.33
C GLY A 71 15.41 11.13 -2.76
N ASN A 72 15.48 10.61 -1.53
CA ASN A 72 16.75 10.23 -0.90
C ASN A 72 17.32 8.97 -1.55
N GLY A 73 18.45 9.08 -2.24
CA GLY A 73 19.13 7.94 -2.88
C GLY A 73 19.47 6.80 -1.92
N ARG A 74 19.77 7.10 -0.64
CA ARG A 74 20.08 6.08 0.38
C ARG A 74 18.89 5.21 0.75
N ALA A 75 17.65 5.69 0.54
CA ALA A 75 16.45 4.92 0.81
C ALA A 75 16.34 3.70 -0.12
N ARG A 76 16.91 3.77 -1.33
CA ARG A 76 16.96 2.64 -2.27
C ARG A 76 17.87 1.53 -1.75
N THR A 77 19.07 1.88 -1.29
CA THR A 77 20.01 0.91 -0.69
C THR A 77 19.42 0.30 0.58
N GLY A 78 18.78 1.12 1.41
CA GLY A 78 18.06 0.65 2.59
C GLY A 78 16.93 -0.33 2.25
N TRP A 79 16.18 -0.07 1.19
CA TRP A 79 15.13 -0.98 0.70
C TRP A 79 15.69 -2.31 0.21
N ILE A 80 16.77 -2.31 -0.58
CA ILE A 80 17.41 -3.54 -1.05
C ILE A 80 17.91 -4.37 0.13
N ALA A 81 18.60 -3.73 1.08
CA ALA A 81 19.10 -4.39 2.28
C ALA A 81 17.94 -4.97 3.12
N PHE A 82 16.87 -4.19 3.29
CA PHE A 82 15.68 -4.64 4.01
C PHE A 82 15.01 -5.83 3.32
N MET A 83 14.88 -5.83 2.00
CA MET A 83 14.32 -6.95 1.24
C MET A 83 15.20 -8.20 1.29
N ALA A 84 16.52 -8.04 1.24
CA ALA A 84 17.44 -9.16 1.40
C ALA A 84 17.26 -9.81 2.78
N VAL A 85 17.22 -9.01 3.84
CA VAL A 85 17.00 -9.48 5.22
C VAL A 85 15.62 -10.14 5.34
N ALA A 86 14.55 -9.51 4.85
CA ALA A 86 13.20 -10.06 4.89
C ALA A 86 13.10 -11.40 4.14
N THR A 87 13.74 -11.51 2.96
CA THR A 87 13.79 -12.76 2.20
C THR A 87 14.49 -13.86 2.99
N VAL A 88 15.62 -13.55 3.63
CA VAL A 88 16.34 -14.51 4.48
C VAL A 88 15.46 -14.97 5.64
N PHE A 89 14.79 -14.05 6.34
CA PHE A 89 13.86 -14.41 7.42
C PHE A 89 12.72 -15.31 6.94
N HIS A 90 12.15 -15.03 5.76
CA HIS A 90 11.09 -15.86 5.17
C HIS A 90 11.55 -17.24 4.72
N LEU A 91 12.84 -17.43 4.40
CA LEU A 91 13.40 -18.75 4.08
C LEU A 91 13.56 -19.64 5.32
N PHE A 92 13.63 -19.06 6.52
CA PHE A 92 13.82 -19.79 7.78
C PHE A 92 12.54 -19.98 8.59
N ASP A 93 11.41 -19.40 8.19
CA ASP A 93 10.11 -19.60 8.81
C ASP A 93 9.28 -20.65 8.06
N SER A 94 8.84 -21.70 8.76
CA SER A 94 7.99 -22.76 8.21
C SER A 94 6.49 -22.37 8.17
N GLY A 95 6.13 -21.16 8.62
CA GLY A 95 4.78 -20.61 8.59
C GLY A 95 4.29 -20.29 7.17
N PHE A 96 3.53 -21.20 6.59
CA PHE A 96 3.12 -21.24 5.17
C PHE A 96 2.44 -19.96 4.62
N VAL A 97 1.73 -19.19 5.46
CA VAL A 97 0.82 -18.10 5.03
C VAL A 97 1.48 -16.72 5.02
N VAL A 98 2.20 -16.34 6.07
CA VAL A 98 3.00 -15.10 6.10
C VAL A 98 4.15 -15.17 5.09
N MET A 99 4.67 -16.39 4.86
CA MET A 99 5.60 -16.67 3.79
C MET A 99 4.98 -16.37 2.42
N ARG A 100 3.72 -16.68 2.13
CA ARG A 100 3.09 -16.35 0.82
C ARG A 100 2.81 -14.87 0.62
N PHE A 101 2.19 -14.16 1.56
CA PHE A 101 1.97 -12.71 1.39
C PHE A 101 3.31 -11.95 1.36
N GLY A 102 4.23 -12.30 2.25
CA GLY A 102 5.60 -11.81 2.25
C GLY A 102 6.32 -12.10 0.93
N VAL A 103 6.22 -13.32 0.40
CA VAL A 103 6.81 -13.72 -0.89
C VAL A 103 6.11 -13.06 -2.07
N TYR A 104 4.78 -12.93 -2.13
CA TYR A 104 4.10 -12.26 -3.24
C TYR A 104 4.38 -10.76 -3.25
N VAL A 105 4.40 -10.11 -2.09
CA VAL A 105 4.80 -8.71 -1.97
C VAL A 105 6.29 -8.55 -2.27
N THR A 106 7.14 -9.49 -1.83
CA THR A 106 8.58 -9.48 -2.14
C THR A 106 8.84 -9.75 -3.62
N LEU A 107 8.10 -10.64 -4.28
CA LEU A 107 8.17 -10.93 -5.71
C LEU A 107 7.60 -9.79 -6.54
N LEU A 108 6.53 -9.13 -6.09
CA LEU A 108 6.04 -7.89 -6.71
C LEU A 108 7.12 -6.82 -6.64
N ASN A 109 7.73 -6.63 -5.48
CA ASN A 109 8.83 -5.70 -5.26
C ASN A 109 10.10 -6.10 -6.03
N LEU A 110 10.39 -7.40 -6.19
CA LEU A 110 11.51 -7.93 -6.96
C LEU A 110 11.26 -7.80 -8.46
N GLY A 111 10.03 -8.00 -8.93
CA GLY A 111 9.61 -7.75 -10.30
C GLY A 111 9.69 -6.26 -10.64
N LEU A 112 9.28 -5.41 -9.71
CA LEU A 112 9.52 -3.97 -9.79
C LEU A 112 11.03 -3.68 -9.79
N PHE A 113 11.86 -4.36 -8.99
CA PHE A 113 13.33 -4.23 -8.99
C PHE A 113 13.98 -4.65 -10.32
N VAL A 114 13.56 -5.77 -10.89
CA VAL A 114 14.06 -6.22 -12.20
C VAL A 114 13.64 -5.24 -13.28
N LEU A 115 12.42 -4.69 -13.24
CA LEU A 115 12.01 -3.61 -14.13
C LEU A 115 12.79 -2.31 -13.89
N LEU A 116 13.13 -2.00 -12.63
CA LEU A 116 13.98 -0.86 -12.23
C LEU A 116 15.40 -0.98 -12.78
N TYR A 117 15.99 -2.19 -12.82
CA TYR A 117 17.39 -2.42 -13.19
C TYR A 117 17.61 -2.91 -14.64
N ALA A 118 16.74 -3.75 -15.17
CA ALA A 118 16.85 -4.30 -16.53
C ALA A 118 16.42 -3.31 -17.62
N GLY A 119 15.56 -2.34 -17.30
CA GLY A 119 15.16 -1.26 -18.21
C GLY A 119 16.03 -0.02 -18.02
N ARG A 120 17.08 0.17 -18.83
CA ARG A 120 17.92 1.40 -18.94
C ARG A 120 17.88 2.28 -17.67
N ALA A 121 18.38 1.73 -16.57
CA ALA A 121 18.36 2.34 -15.24
C ALA A 121 19.17 3.64 -15.14
N ASP A 122 19.84 4.07 -16.20
CA ASP A 122 20.56 5.35 -16.19
C ASP A 122 19.65 6.55 -16.51
N GLN A 123 18.57 6.33 -17.28
CA GLN A 123 17.67 7.40 -17.75
C GLN A 123 16.56 7.73 -16.74
N PHE A 124 16.20 6.80 -15.85
CA PHE A 124 15.14 7.00 -14.84
C PHE A 124 15.67 7.39 -13.45
N PHE A 125 17.00 7.40 -13.24
CA PHE A 125 17.56 7.36 -11.88
C PHE A 125 18.67 8.34 -11.56
N ARG A 126 19.18 9.13 -12.51
CA ARG A 126 19.96 10.32 -12.16
C ARG A 126 19.03 11.38 -11.56
N ALA A 127 18.79 11.27 -10.25
CA ALA A 127 18.67 12.48 -9.46
C ALA A 127 20.02 13.20 -9.60
N PRO A 128 20.07 14.47 -10.05
CA PRO A 128 21.32 15.20 -10.12
C PRO A 128 22.01 15.12 -8.76
N ALA A 129 23.31 14.83 -8.77
CA ALA A 129 24.06 14.50 -7.57
C ALA A 129 24.10 15.65 -6.53
N ASP A 130 23.71 16.87 -6.89
CA ASP A 130 23.98 18.05 -6.07
C ASP A 130 22.82 19.03 -5.82
N GLU A 131 21.60 18.73 -6.25
CA GLU A 131 20.44 19.53 -5.84
C GLU A 131 19.46 18.65 -5.08
N LYS A 132 19.52 18.70 -3.75
CA LYS A 132 18.40 18.25 -2.91
C LYS A 132 17.20 19.10 -3.33
N PRO A 133 16.16 18.56 -4.02
CA PRO A 133 14.93 19.32 -4.16
C PRO A 133 14.43 19.54 -2.74
N ARG A 134 14.56 20.78 -2.23
CA ARG A 134 13.94 21.16 -0.96
C ARG A 134 12.45 21.01 -1.19
N ILE A 135 11.87 19.93 -0.68
CA ILE A 135 10.42 19.77 -0.63
C ILE A 135 9.93 20.92 0.22
N ASP A 136 9.27 21.88 -0.41
CA ASP A 136 8.67 22.99 0.29
C ASP A 136 7.57 22.47 1.24
N LYS A 137 7.27 23.22 2.30
CA LYS A 137 6.28 22.89 3.32
C LYS A 137 4.93 22.52 2.69
N ALA A 138 4.50 23.25 1.66
CA ALA A 138 3.25 22.97 0.92
C ALA A 138 3.28 21.62 0.19
N GLN A 139 4.44 21.23 -0.37
CA GLN A 139 4.62 19.94 -1.03
C GLN A 139 4.69 18.79 -0.04
N PHE A 140 5.29 18.99 1.13
CA PHE A 140 5.24 18.01 2.21
C PHE A 140 3.81 17.81 2.75
N GLN A 141 3.06 18.90 2.97
CA GLN A 141 1.67 18.85 3.40
C GLN A 141 0.79 18.11 2.39
N ALA A 142 0.97 18.37 1.10
CA ALA A 142 0.25 17.67 0.03
C ALA A 142 0.52 16.16 0.02
N ILE A 143 1.79 15.75 0.20
CA ILE A 143 2.19 14.34 0.31
C ILE A 143 1.60 13.70 1.57
N ALA A 144 1.61 14.42 2.71
CA ALA A 144 1.05 13.93 3.96
C ALA A 144 -0.48 13.73 3.87
N LEU A 145 -1.19 14.68 3.24
CA LEU A 145 -2.62 14.57 2.94
C LEU A 145 -2.91 13.40 2.00
N HIS A 146 -2.05 13.15 1.00
CA HIS A 146 -2.17 11.99 0.12
C HIS A 146 -1.98 10.67 0.88
N ALA A 147 -0.98 10.58 1.75
CA ALA A 147 -0.75 9.40 2.56
C ALA A 147 -1.90 9.16 3.54
N LEU A 148 -2.46 10.22 4.13
CA LEU A 148 -3.61 10.13 5.04
C LEU A 148 -4.88 9.69 4.29
N ALA A 149 -5.15 10.26 3.12
CA ALA A 149 -6.28 9.86 2.29
C ALA A 149 -6.14 8.40 1.82
N ALA A 150 -4.93 8.00 1.42
CA ALA A 150 -4.62 6.63 1.06
C ALA A 150 -4.83 5.65 2.22
N PHE A 151 -4.44 6.03 3.44
CA PHE A 151 -4.69 5.25 4.65
C PHE A 151 -6.18 5.06 4.90
N GLY A 152 -6.94 6.15 4.87
CA GLY A 152 -8.39 6.10 5.05
C GLY A 152 -9.05 5.23 3.98
N MET A 153 -8.66 5.35 2.72
CA MET A 153 -9.23 4.55 1.62
C MET A 153 -8.89 3.07 1.82
N TYR A 154 -7.64 2.76 2.13
CA TYR A 154 -7.20 1.40 2.43
C TYR A 154 -7.98 0.78 3.60
N ALA A 155 -8.11 1.50 4.72
CA ALA A 155 -8.85 1.04 5.89
C ALA A 155 -10.33 0.82 5.59
N THR A 156 -10.97 1.80 4.93
CA THR A 156 -12.40 1.74 4.56
C THR A 156 -12.69 0.56 3.66
N LEU A 157 -11.88 0.36 2.62
CA LEU A 157 -12.05 -0.73 1.68
C LEU A 157 -11.78 -2.08 2.33
N SER A 158 -10.72 -2.19 3.13
CA SER A 158 -10.41 -3.43 3.85
C SER A 158 -11.54 -3.84 4.80
N LEU A 159 -12.16 -2.87 5.47
CA LEU A 159 -13.35 -3.08 6.30
C LEU A 159 -14.56 -3.46 5.44
N LEU A 160 -14.87 -2.67 4.41
CA LEU A 160 -16.01 -2.90 3.53
C LEU A 160 -15.98 -4.28 2.86
N PHE A 161 -14.79 -4.74 2.48
CA PHE A 161 -14.63 -6.04 1.82
C PHE A 161 -14.74 -7.19 2.81
N SER A 162 -14.37 -6.98 4.08
CA SER A 162 -14.41 -8.02 5.10
C SER A 162 -15.85 -8.34 5.49
N ARG A 163 -16.25 -9.60 5.31
CA ARG A 163 -17.56 -10.11 5.79
C ARG A 163 -17.64 -10.28 7.31
N MET A 164 -16.60 -9.89 8.06
CA MET A 164 -16.54 -10.05 9.52
C MET A 164 -17.17 -8.89 10.31
N LEU A 165 -17.68 -7.84 9.68
CA LEU A 165 -18.36 -6.75 10.38
C LEU A 165 -19.80 -7.14 10.76
N PRO A 166 -20.16 -7.17 12.05
CA PRO A 166 -21.55 -7.30 12.47
C PRO A 166 -22.29 -5.99 12.15
N GLY A 167 -23.26 -6.04 11.24
CA GLY A 167 -24.07 -4.89 10.86
C GLY A 167 -24.97 -5.17 9.65
N ASP A 168 -25.99 -4.34 9.45
CA ASP A 168 -26.82 -4.38 8.24
C ASP A 168 -25.94 -4.00 7.02
N PRO A 169 -25.86 -4.85 5.98
CA PRO A 169 -25.03 -4.59 4.79
C PRO A 169 -25.30 -3.24 4.13
N SER A 170 -26.55 -2.77 4.20
CA SER A 170 -26.96 -1.49 3.60
C SER A 170 -26.35 -0.27 4.32
N ASP A 171 -26.22 -0.35 5.64
CA ASP A 171 -25.68 0.71 6.48
C ASP A 171 -24.14 0.76 6.39
N VAL A 172 -23.48 -0.40 6.31
CA VAL A 172 -22.03 -0.46 6.12
C VAL A 172 -21.61 0.13 4.76
N GLN A 173 -22.39 -0.12 3.70
CA GLN A 173 -22.13 0.43 2.36
C GLN A 173 -22.32 1.95 2.30
N SER A 174 -23.34 2.50 2.97
CA SER A 174 -23.62 3.95 2.97
C SER A 174 -22.51 4.74 3.68
N HIS A 175 -22.03 4.23 4.83
CA HIS A 175 -20.93 4.84 5.59
C HIS A 175 -19.59 4.74 4.85
N ALA A 176 -19.33 3.61 4.18
CA ALA A 176 -18.13 3.45 3.36
C ALA A 176 -18.14 4.38 2.14
N ALA A 177 -19.28 4.54 1.46
CA ALA A 177 -19.41 5.49 0.36
C ALA A 177 -19.19 6.94 0.82
N TYR A 178 -19.72 7.31 1.99
CA TYR A 178 -19.48 8.62 2.60
C TYR A 178 -17.99 8.85 2.91
N LEU A 179 -17.32 7.85 3.53
CA LEU A 179 -15.89 7.97 3.85
C LEU A 179 -15.04 8.06 2.58
N MET A 180 -15.33 7.24 1.56
CA MET A 180 -14.63 7.28 0.27
C MET A 180 -14.80 8.64 -0.43
N THR A 181 -15.98 9.26 -0.30
CA THR A 181 -16.24 10.62 -0.82
C THR A 181 -15.43 11.68 -0.05
N MET A 182 -15.40 11.60 1.28
CA MET A 182 -14.58 12.47 2.15
C MET A 182 -13.09 12.35 1.83
N LEU A 183 -12.60 11.14 1.61
CA LEU A 183 -11.21 10.88 1.26
C LEU A 183 -10.89 11.35 -0.17
N GLY A 184 -11.83 11.22 -1.10
CA GLY A 184 -11.75 11.85 -2.42
C GLY A 184 -11.68 13.37 -2.35
N ALA A 185 -12.46 13.99 -1.44
CA ALA A 185 -12.41 15.43 -1.20
C ALA A 185 -11.05 15.86 -0.60
N LEU A 186 -10.45 15.08 0.29
CA LEU A 186 -9.10 15.31 0.82
C LEU A 186 -8.03 15.30 -0.27
N ILE A 187 -8.14 14.37 -1.22
CA ILE A 187 -7.26 14.34 -2.42
C ILE A 187 -7.49 15.58 -3.29
N ALA A 188 -8.74 16.00 -3.47
CA ALA A 188 -9.08 17.21 -4.22
C ALA A 188 -8.57 18.50 -3.54
N ILE A 189 -8.62 18.58 -2.21
CA ILE A 189 -8.05 19.69 -1.43
C ILE A 189 -6.53 19.71 -1.57
N ALA A 190 -5.87 18.54 -1.45
CA ALA A 190 -4.43 18.43 -1.64
C ALA A 190 -4.01 18.84 -3.07
N TYR A 191 -4.84 18.55 -4.07
CA TYR A 191 -4.68 19.04 -5.44
C TYR A 191 -4.87 20.57 -5.56
N ALA A 192 -5.86 21.14 -4.88
CA ALA A 192 -6.14 22.58 -4.93
C ALA A 192 -5.02 23.45 -4.32
N ILE A 193 -4.30 22.93 -3.32
CA ILE A 193 -3.22 23.64 -2.63
C ILE A 193 -1.90 23.61 -3.44
N GLN A 194 -1.78 22.74 -4.45
CA GLN A 194 -0.56 22.61 -5.25
C GLN A 194 -0.60 23.53 -6.49
N PRO A 195 0.40 24.41 -6.68
CA PRO A 195 0.48 25.24 -7.89
C PRO A 195 0.77 24.42 -9.16
N GLN A 196 1.37 23.23 -9.03
CA GLN A 196 1.66 22.33 -10.15
C GLN A 196 0.67 21.17 -10.21
N ARG A 197 -0.34 21.29 -11.08
CA ARG A 197 -1.47 20.35 -11.20
C ARG A 197 -1.12 19.02 -11.89
N ALA A 198 -0.43 19.07 -13.03
CA ALA A 198 -0.07 17.88 -13.80
C ALA A 198 0.76 16.82 -13.03
N PRO A 199 1.83 17.17 -12.28
CA PRO A 199 2.57 16.17 -11.52
C PRO A 199 1.75 15.60 -10.36
N MET A 200 0.88 16.39 -9.75
CA MET A 200 0.01 15.95 -8.66
C MET A 200 -1.00 14.90 -9.15
N LEU A 201 -1.66 15.15 -10.29
CA LEU A 201 -2.57 14.19 -10.91
C LEU A 201 -1.88 12.84 -11.19
N ARG A 202 -0.61 12.87 -11.61
CA ARG A 202 0.18 11.66 -11.83
C ARG A 202 0.47 10.93 -10.53
N GLU A 203 0.86 11.63 -9.47
CA GLU A 203 1.12 11.00 -8.16
C GLU A 203 -0.16 10.37 -7.60
N THR A 204 -1.29 11.09 -7.64
CA THR A 204 -2.61 10.57 -7.24
C THR A 204 -3.02 9.36 -8.08
N ALA A 205 -2.83 9.41 -9.40
CA ALA A 205 -3.12 8.30 -10.29
C ALA A 205 -2.34 7.03 -9.92
N LEU A 206 -1.03 7.17 -9.71
CA LEU A 206 -0.15 6.07 -9.31
C LEU A 206 -0.51 5.52 -7.93
N LEU A 207 -0.89 6.38 -7.00
CA LEU A 207 -1.37 5.99 -5.68
C LEU A 207 -2.63 5.11 -5.77
N LEU A 208 -3.64 5.53 -6.53
CA LEU A 208 -4.90 4.78 -6.70
C LEU A 208 -4.67 3.44 -7.41
N LEU A 209 -3.85 3.43 -8.47
CA LEU A 209 -3.49 2.19 -9.18
C LEU A 209 -2.72 1.22 -8.26
N THR A 210 -1.80 1.74 -7.45
CA THR A 210 -1.04 0.93 -6.47
C THR A 210 -1.96 0.40 -5.38
N LEU A 211 -2.90 1.21 -4.88
CA LEU A 211 -3.89 0.80 -3.89
C LEU A 211 -4.77 -0.34 -4.41
N ALA A 212 -5.32 -0.20 -5.61
CA ALA A 212 -6.15 -1.24 -6.22
C ALA A 212 -5.38 -2.55 -6.40
N GLY A 213 -4.15 -2.48 -6.93
CA GLY A 213 -3.29 -3.65 -7.09
C GLY A 213 -2.93 -4.31 -5.76
N PHE A 214 -2.60 -3.51 -4.74
CA PHE A 214 -2.26 -4.00 -3.41
C PHE A 214 -3.45 -4.71 -2.74
N LEU A 215 -4.64 -4.13 -2.83
CA LEU A 215 -5.86 -4.72 -2.27
C LEU A 215 -6.24 -6.03 -2.96
N VAL A 216 -6.06 -6.17 -4.29
CA VAL A 216 -6.25 -7.46 -4.98
C VAL A 216 -5.36 -8.55 -4.38
N ILE A 217 -4.07 -8.25 -4.20
CA ILE A 217 -3.10 -9.20 -3.63
C ILE A 217 -3.49 -9.56 -2.20
N LEU A 218 -3.85 -8.56 -1.39
CA LEU A 218 -4.27 -8.75 -0.01
C LEU A 218 -5.53 -9.61 0.10
N CYS A 219 -6.57 -9.33 -0.70
CA CYS A 219 -7.80 -10.10 -0.74
C CYS A 219 -7.55 -11.54 -1.21
N ALA A 220 -6.75 -11.74 -2.26
CA ALA A 220 -6.40 -13.07 -2.75
C ALA A 220 -5.65 -13.89 -1.69
N CYS A 221 -4.64 -13.31 -1.04
CA CYS A 221 -3.88 -14.00 0.01
C CYS A 221 -4.76 -14.32 1.24
N SER A 222 -5.61 -13.37 1.64
CA SER A 222 -6.54 -13.56 2.74
C SER A 222 -7.58 -14.65 2.44
N GLN A 223 -8.10 -14.72 1.21
CA GLN A 223 -9.03 -15.78 0.80
C GLN A 223 -8.33 -17.15 0.80
N MET A 224 -7.11 -17.25 0.24
CA MET A 224 -6.33 -18.50 0.32
C MET A 224 -6.12 -18.95 1.76
N THR A 225 -5.87 -18.01 2.68
CA THR A 225 -5.73 -18.31 4.11
C THR A 225 -7.02 -18.88 4.71
N VAL A 226 -8.17 -18.29 4.36
CA VAL A 226 -9.48 -18.79 4.82
C VAL A 226 -9.78 -20.16 4.24
N ASP A 227 -9.49 -20.39 2.97
CA ASP A 227 -9.71 -21.68 2.31
C ASP A 227 -8.82 -22.77 2.93
N GLU A 228 -7.59 -22.45 3.34
CA GLU A 228 -6.70 -23.40 4.02
C GLU A 228 -7.15 -23.70 5.46
N LEU A 229 -7.61 -22.70 6.21
CA LEU A 229 -8.09 -22.87 7.59
C LEU A 229 -9.49 -23.49 7.66
N TYR A 230 -10.31 -23.26 6.65
CA TYR A 230 -11.72 -23.66 6.58
C TYR A 230 -12.06 -24.29 5.22
N PRO A 231 -11.47 -25.46 4.88
CA PRO A 231 -11.49 -26.05 3.53
C PRO A 231 -12.87 -26.50 3.02
N ALA A 232 -13.90 -26.47 3.85
CA ALA A 232 -15.26 -26.86 3.46
C ALA A 232 -15.98 -25.80 2.59
N GLY A 233 -15.32 -24.72 2.17
CA GLY A 233 -15.92 -23.66 1.35
C GLY A 233 -17.06 -22.89 2.04
N LYS A 234 -17.24 -23.09 3.35
CA LYS A 234 -18.33 -22.50 4.15
C LYS A 234 -18.06 -21.05 4.52
N PHE A 235 -16.80 -20.64 4.52
CA PHE A 235 -16.38 -19.29 4.87
C PHE A 235 -15.78 -18.61 3.65
N GLN A 236 -16.37 -17.47 3.27
CA GLN A 236 -15.80 -16.55 2.30
C GLN A 236 -15.33 -15.32 3.07
N ALA A 237 -14.05 -14.96 2.94
CA ALA A 237 -13.52 -13.79 3.63
C ALA A 237 -14.08 -12.49 3.02
N PHE A 238 -14.39 -12.51 1.72
CA PHE A 238 -14.82 -11.34 0.95
C PHE A 238 -16.04 -11.61 0.09
N ASP A 239 -16.85 -10.58 -0.14
CA ASP A 239 -17.77 -10.55 -1.27
C ASP A 239 -17.02 -10.11 -2.53
N TRP A 240 -16.61 -11.06 -3.37
CA TRP A 240 -15.84 -10.76 -4.57
C TRP A 240 -16.60 -9.89 -5.58
N LYS A 241 -17.93 -9.93 -5.61
CA LYS A 241 -18.70 -9.12 -6.56
C LYS A 241 -18.57 -7.64 -6.22
N ASP A 242 -18.82 -7.28 -4.97
CA ASP A 242 -18.75 -5.89 -4.51
C ASP A 242 -17.29 -5.40 -4.42
N THR A 243 -16.38 -6.27 -3.96
CA THR A 243 -14.94 -6.00 -3.92
C THR A 243 -14.41 -5.61 -5.30
N LEU A 244 -14.77 -6.37 -6.34
CA LEU A 244 -14.32 -6.10 -7.71
C LEU A 244 -14.92 -4.81 -8.29
N VAL A 245 -16.14 -4.42 -7.90
CA VAL A 245 -16.74 -3.15 -8.35
C VAL A 245 -15.91 -1.97 -7.85
N TRP A 246 -15.60 -1.94 -6.54
CA TRP A 246 -14.79 -0.87 -5.95
C TRP A 246 -13.38 -0.83 -6.53
N LEU A 247 -12.72 -1.98 -6.71
CA LEU A 247 -11.39 -2.05 -7.31
C LEU A 247 -11.38 -1.54 -8.75
N LYS A 248 -12.42 -1.85 -9.55
CA LYS A 248 -12.57 -1.32 -10.91
C LYS A 248 -12.76 0.19 -10.92
N ILE A 249 -13.59 0.74 -10.02
CA ILE A 249 -13.79 2.19 -9.90
C ILE A 249 -12.45 2.87 -9.60
N ILE A 250 -11.73 2.41 -8.58
CA ILE A 250 -10.44 3.00 -8.18
C ILE A 250 -9.42 2.90 -9.31
N ALA A 251 -9.32 1.75 -9.98
CA ALA A 251 -8.39 1.56 -11.10
C ALA A 251 -8.75 2.45 -12.29
N ALA A 252 -10.04 2.56 -12.64
CA ALA A 252 -10.52 3.42 -13.72
C ALA A 252 -10.27 4.90 -13.41
N THR A 253 -10.54 5.34 -12.17
CA THR A 253 -10.23 6.71 -11.72
C THR A 253 -8.72 6.98 -11.80
N GLY A 254 -7.89 6.06 -11.31
CA GLY A 254 -6.43 6.18 -11.40
C GLY A 254 -5.94 6.28 -12.85
N ALA A 255 -6.42 5.43 -13.74
CA ALA A 255 -6.08 5.47 -15.17
C ALA A 255 -6.55 6.77 -15.84
N GLY A 256 -7.76 7.25 -15.54
CA GLY A 256 -8.30 8.50 -16.04
C GLY A 256 -7.45 9.71 -15.63
N LEU A 257 -7.05 9.78 -14.35
CA LEU A 257 -6.16 10.83 -13.84
C LEU A 257 -4.76 10.79 -14.50
N LEU A 258 -4.24 9.59 -14.80
CA LEU A 258 -2.97 9.44 -15.50
C LEU A 258 -3.05 9.99 -16.93
N LEU A 259 -4.13 9.69 -17.66
CA LEU A 259 -4.37 10.21 -19.01
C LEU A 259 -4.52 11.74 -19.00
N LEU A 260 -5.25 12.29 -18.03
CA LEU A 260 -5.39 13.75 -17.86
C LEU A 260 -4.05 14.43 -17.58
N SER A 261 -3.22 13.84 -16.72
CA SER A 261 -1.86 14.34 -16.44
C SER A 261 -0.97 14.37 -17.68
N GLN A 262 -1.08 13.36 -18.55
CA GLN A 262 -0.33 13.31 -19.81
C GLN A 262 -0.80 14.40 -20.78
N ARG A 263 -2.11 14.61 -20.92
CA ARG A 263 -2.68 15.67 -21.77
C ARG A 263 -2.24 17.06 -21.30
N GLN A 264 -2.37 17.36 -20.01
CA GLN A 264 -1.91 18.65 -19.47
C GLN A 264 -0.40 18.85 -19.59
N SER A 265 0.40 17.77 -19.56
CA SER A 265 1.84 17.87 -19.80
C SER A 265 2.18 18.18 -21.27
N ALA A 266 1.33 17.78 -22.21
CA ALA A 266 1.53 17.99 -23.64
C ALA A 266 1.09 19.40 -24.10
N GLU A 267 0.10 20.00 -23.43
CA GLU A 267 -0.39 21.36 -23.72
C GLU A 267 0.55 22.48 -23.22
N VAL A 268 1.51 22.15 -22.35
CA VAL A 268 2.48 23.10 -21.75
C VAL A 268 3.83 23.05 -22.47
N GLN A 269 4.01 22.16 -23.46
CA GLN A 269 5.19 22.07 -24.33
C GLN A 269 4.93 22.78 -25.66
#